data_AF-A0A086B7U9-F1
#
_entry.id   AF-A0A086B7U9-F1
#
_cell.length_a   1.000
_cell.length_b   1.000
_cell.length_c   1.000
_cell.angle_alpha   90.00
_cell.angle_beta   90.00
_cell.angle_gamma   90.00
#
_symmetry.space_group_name_H-M   'P 1'
#
loop_
_entity.id
_entity.type
_entity.pdbx_description
1 polymer ?
#
loop_
_entity_poly.entity_id
_entity_poly.type
_entity_poly.pdbx_seq_one_letter_code
_entity_poly.pdbx_strand_id
1 'polypeptide(L)'
;MSNIFFRIYLVVFAFITQCFFAQEYPGGLSDGTLKVNTTEIPVKIFTTTEVSDLDAFAGKKIDQNVLVILNKSNFEPAYYNFSSLILSKFKSENYQFFDKNFKLIQTAATSENIQTFKYAVKSDKPISASDQVELETPFKIWDPSNGIKLGPVTLHFYSLMFIFAFGFGYILMTKIFKIDNVNQKYLEPLFTWTLIGTILGARLGHVIFYQPELFKEDFWSVFLPISTKNGFKFTGFSGLASHGATIALILTTLYYCFKIIKKNPFWVYDRLGIVVSLGGAFVRMGNFFNSEIVGKPVDPNSPFALLFPQQSSEYGITVPRYPTQLFEAFGYICLFILLWVLYKKTDKKYQQGWLFGLFFIILWAIRFFVEFLKEPQGDEFIQMGGLNTGQVLSIPFMIAGVVIMFMSKKFKITQAENAKPE
;
A
#
# COMPACT_ATOMS: atom_id res chain seq x y z
N MET A 1 27.82 0.75 -26.52
CA MET A 1 26.49 0.20 -26.89
C MET A 1 25.52 1.37 -26.97
N SER A 2 24.91 1.62 -28.14
CA SER A 2 24.17 2.87 -28.36
C SER A 2 22.90 2.92 -27.52
N ASN A 3 22.59 4.11 -26.98
CA ASN A 3 21.39 4.41 -26.19
C ASN A 3 20.06 4.01 -26.89
N ILE A 4 20.09 3.80 -28.21
CA ILE A 4 18.94 3.43 -29.02
C ILE A 4 18.54 1.96 -28.81
N PHE A 5 19.49 1.04 -28.70
CA PHE A 5 19.17 -0.38 -28.45
C PHE A 5 18.58 -0.59 -27.06
N PHE A 6 19.06 0.15 -26.06
CA PHE A 6 18.51 0.09 -24.71
C PHE A 6 17.10 0.69 -24.62
N ARG A 7 16.83 1.79 -25.34
CA ARG A 7 15.49 2.39 -25.42
C ARG A 7 14.51 1.51 -26.19
N ILE A 8 14.93 0.94 -27.31
CA ILE A 8 14.13 -0.03 -28.07
C ILE A 8 13.87 -1.27 -27.21
N TYR A 9 14.88 -1.79 -26.51
CA TYR A 9 14.70 -2.89 -25.57
C TYR A 9 13.70 -2.55 -24.46
N LEU A 10 13.76 -1.37 -23.84
CA LEU A 10 12.81 -0.98 -22.80
C LEU A 10 11.39 -0.79 -23.34
N VAL A 11 11.23 -0.20 -24.52
CA VAL A 11 9.92 -0.02 -25.16
C VAL A 11 9.36 -1.37 -25.60
N VAL A 12 10.16 -2.24 -26.21
CA VAL A 12 9.76 -3.59 -26.62
C VAL A 12 9.48 -4.46 -25.40
N PHE A 13 10.29 -4.39 -24.34
CA PHE A 13 10.04 -5.07 -23.08
C PHE A 13 8.76 -4.56 -22.43
N ALA A 14 8.55 -3.24 -22.33
CA ALA A 14 7.33 -2.64 -21.79
C ALA A 14 6.07 -2.99 -22.61
N PHE A 15 6.19 -3.00 -23.93
CA PHE A 15 5.09 -3.34 -24.83
C PHE A 15 4.78 -4.84 -24.79
N ILE A 16 5.81 -5.69 -24.74
CA ILE A 16 5.67 -7.14 -24.52
C ILE A 16 5.04 -7.38 -23.14
N THR A 17 5.54 -6.80 -22.05
CA THR A 17 4.91 -6.98 -20.74
C THR A 17 3.47 -6.46 -20.73
N GLN A 18 3.18 -5.35 -21.38
CA GLN A 18 1.81 -4.84 -21.49
C GLN A 18 0.89 -5.76 -22.32
N CYS A 19 1.36 -6.31 -23.44
CA CYS A 19 0.57 -7.21 -24.30
C CYS A 19 0.46 -8.64 -23.77
N PHE A 20 1.45 -9.14 -23.01
CA PHE A 20 1.42 -10.48 -22.42
C PHE A 20 0.71 -10.52 -21.06
N PHE A 21 0.49 -9.37 -20.40
CA PHE A 21 -0.12 -9.31 -19.07
C PHE A 21 -1.46 -8.57 -18.98
N ALA A 22 -1.87 -7.82 -20.01
CA ALA A 22 -3.22 -7.27 -20.07
C ALA A 22 -4.22 -8.38 -20.41
N GLN A 23 -4.96 -8.87 -19.42
CA GLN A 23 -6.11 -9.74 -19.63
C GLN A 23 -7.41 -8.97 -19.47
N GLU A 24 -8.31 -9.11 -20.46
CA GLU A 24 -9.70 -8.73 -20.31
C GLU A 24 -10.43 -9.82 -19.52
N TYR A 25 -11.21 -9.42 -18.51
CA TYR A 25 -12.12 -10.29 -17.77
C TYR A 25 -13.54 -10.03 -18.25
N PRO A 26 -14.08 -10.80 -19.21
CA PRO A 26 -15.40 -10.54 -19.77
C PRO A 26 -16.47 -10.63 -18.66
N GLY A 27 -17.06 -9.48 -18.32
CA GLY A 27 -18.06 -9.38 -17.24
C GLY A 27 -17.50 -9.36 -15.82
N GLY A 28 -16.18 -9.26 -15.62
CA GLY A 28 -15.55 -9.13 -14.31
C GLY A 28 -15.70 -10.34 -13.38
N LEU A 29 -15.91 -11.52 -13.97
CA LEU A 29 -16.03 -12.79 -13.25
C LEU A 29 -14.70 -13.54 -13.28
N SER A 30 -14.30 -14.08 -12.13
CA SER A 30 -13.14 -14.97 -12.01
C SER A 30 -13.57 -16.43 -11.88
N ASP A 31 -12.73 -17.38 -12.27
CA ASP A 31 -13.03 -18.81 -12.12
C ASP A 31 -12.67 -19.35 -10.74
N GLY A 32 -13.48 -20.28 -10.24
CA GLY A 32 -13.20 -21.08 -9.05
C GLY A 32 -14.05 -22.34 -8.98
N THR A 33 -13.82 -23.13 -7.94
CA THR A 33 -14.53 -24.38 -7.67
C THR A 33 -14.95 -24.42 -6.22
N LEU A 34 -16.25 -24.61 -5.97
CA LEU A 34 -16.74 -24.95 -4.64
C LEU A 34 -16.60 -26.45 -4.42
N LYS A 35 -15.81 -26.84 -3.43
CA LYS A 35 -15.78 -28.21 -2.90
C LYS A 35 -16.86 -28.34 -1.85
N VAL A 36 -17.92 -29.09 -2.17
CA VAL A 36 -19.02 -29.41 -1.26
C VAL A 36 -18.93 -30.89 -0.92
N ASN A 37 -18.40 -31.21 0.26
CA ASN A 37 -17.97 -32.54 0.66
C ASN A 37 -16.99 -33.13 -0.37
N THR A 38 -17.43 -34.13 -1.16
CA THR A 38 -16.65 -34.75 -2.25
C THR A 38 -17.05 -34.25 -3.64
N THR A 39 -18.02 -33.35 -3.74
CA THR A 39 -18.53 -32.83 -5.01
C THR A 39 -17.82 -31.52 -5.37
N GLU A 40 -17.32 -31.42 -6.59
CA GLU A 40 -16.74 -30.21 -7.14
C GLU A 40 -17.78 -29.48 -8.00
N ILE A 41 -18.06 -28.22 -7.65
CA ILE A 41 -19.03 -27.37 -8.34
C ILE A 41 -18.25 -26.18 -8.93
N PRO A 42 -18.00 -26.15 -10.25
CA PRO A 42 -17.40 -24.99 -10.90
C PRO A 42 -18.29 -23.77 -10.72
N VAL A 43 -17.72 -22.66 -10.27
CA VAL A 43 -18.40 -21.38 -10.01
C VAL A 43 -17.72 -20.21 -10.68
N LYS A 44 -18.51 -19.23 -11.11
CA LYS A 44 -18.02 -17.89 -11.42
C LYS A 44 -18.03 -17.04 -10.16
N ILE A 45 -16.90 -16.43 -9.84
CA ILE A 45 -16.69 -15.57 -8.68
C ILE A 45 -16.90 -14.12 -9.09
N PHE A 46 -17.82 -13.43 -8.42
CA PHE A 46 -18.03 -12.00 -8.53
C PHE A 46 -17.65 -11.31 -7.22
N THR A 47 -17.03 -10.15 -7.30
CA THR A 47 -16.77 -9.31 -6.12
C THR A 47 -16.55 -7.86 -6.52
N THR A 48 -17.06 -6.97 -5.68
CA THR A 48 -16.95 -5.52 -5.86
C THR A 48 -17.05 -4.83 -4.50
N THR A 49 -16.35 -3.72 -4.33
CA THR A 49 -16.52 -2.84 -3.18
C THR A 49 -17.64 -1.82 -3.39
N GLU A 50 -18.12 -1.63 -4.63
CA GLU A 50 -19.22 -0.74 -4.99
C GLU A 50 -20.59 -1.35 -4.76
N VAL A 51 -21.43 -0.62 -4.03
CA VAL A 51 -22.76 -1.11 -3.65
C VAL A 51 -23.72 -1.07 -4.84
N SER A 52 -23.57 -0.11 -5.75
CA SER A 52 -24.36 -0.02 -6.99
C SER A 52 -24.09 -1.20 -7.93
N ASP A 53 -22.83 -1.59 -8.09
CA ASP A 53 -22.44 -2.73 -8.92
C ASP A 53 -22.95 -4.04 -8.33
N LEU A 54 -22.91 -4.17 -7.00
CA LEU A 54 -23.47 -5.33 -6.30
C LEU A 54 -25.00 -5.42 -6.49
N ASP A 55 -25.71 -4.30 -6.39
CA ASP A 55 -27.16 -4.24 -6.61
C ASP A 55 -27.54 -4.59 -8.06
N ALA A 56 -26.79 -4.07 -9.03
CA ALA A 56 -26.96 -4.38 -10.44
C ALA A 56 -26.70 -5.88 -10.72
N PHE A 57 -25.67 -6.45 -10.09
CA PHE A 57 -25.35 -7.87 -10.21
C PHE A 57 -26.43 -8.77 -9.58
N ALA A 58 -26.98 -8.38 -8.43
CA ALA A 58 -28.02 -9.14 -7.73
C ALA A 58 -29.29 -9.36 -8.57
N GLY A 59 -29.58 -8.46 -9.52
CA GLY A 59 -30.70 -8.58 -10.45
C GLY A 59 -30.36 -9.31 -11.76
N LYS A 60 -29.12 -9.74 -11.96
CA LYS A 60 -28.67 -10.36 -13.21
C LYS A 60 -28.98 -11.85 -13.21
N LYS A 61 -29.69 -12.32 -14.23
CA LYS A 61 -29.87 -13.76 -14.45
C LYS A 61 -28.58 -14.36 -15.03
N ILE A 62 -27.99 -15.28 -14.27
CA ILE A 62 -26.81 -16.04 -14.65
C ILE A 62 -27.18 -17.52 -14.56
N ASP A 63 -26.96 -18.24 -15.67
CA ASP A 63 -27.30 -19.65 -15.84
C ASP A 63 -26.22 -20.60 -15.28
N GLN A 64 -25.08 -20.06 -14.87
CA GLN A 64 -23.97 -20.80 -14.26
C GLN A 64 -24.06 -20.73 -12.73
N ASN A 65 -23.36 -21.64 -12.03
CA ASN A 65 -23.17 -21.49 -10.59
C ASN A 65 -22.33 -20.23 -10.32
N VAL A 66 -22.71 -19.46 -9.31
CA VAL A 66 -22.08 -18.18 -8.98
C VAL A 66 -21.77 -18.13 -7.49
N LEU A 67 -20.59 -17.62 -7.16
CA LEU A 67 -20.22 -17.20 -5.82
C LEU A 67 -19.96 -15.70 -5.82
N VAL A 68 -20.62 -14.97 -4.94
CA VAL A 68 -20.36 -13.55 -4.72
C VAL A 68 -19.62 -13.38 -3.40
N ILE A 69 -18.45 -12.73 -3.43
CA ILE A 69 -17.74 -12.32 -2.21
C ILE A 69 -18.30 -10.98 -1.77
N LEU A 70 -18.99 -11.00 -0.63
CA LEU A 70 -19.62 -9.87 0.02
C LEU A 70 -18.55 -9.10 0.83
N ASN A 71 -18.26 -7.86 0.42
CA ASN A 71 -17.26 -7.02 1.06
C ASN A 71 -17.85 -6.23 2.22
N LYS A 72 -17.01 -5.90 3.21
CA LYS A 72 -17.46 -5.14 4.38
C LYS A 72 -18.03 -3.78 4.00
N SER A 73 -17.49 -3.13 2.96
CA SER A 73 -18.00 -1.87 2.41
C SER A 73 -19.43 -1.98 1.87
N ASN A 74 -19.87 -3.16 1.43
CA ASN A 74 -21.23 -3.36 0.93
C ASN A 74 -22.28 -3.38 2.06
N PHE A 75 -21.84 -3.59 3.31
CA PHE A 75 -22.70 -3.86 4.47
C PHE A 75 -22.37 -2.95 5.66
N GLU A 76 -22.10 -1.68 5.39
CA GLU A 76 -21.98 -0.67 6.45
C GLU A 76 -23.32 -0.52 7.20
N PRO A 77 -23.37 -0.65 8.54
CA PRO A 77 -24.62 -0.64 9.30
C PRO A 77 -25.44 0.63 9.12
N ALA A 78 -24.76 1.76 8.84
CA ALA A 78 -25.40 3.04 8.54
C ALA A 78 -26.30 2.99 7.29
N TYR A 79 -26.03 2.07 6.36
CA TYR A 79 -26.79 1.88 5.12
C TYR A 79 -27.57 0.55 5.10
N TYR A 80 -27.86 -0.02 6.27
CA TYR A 80 -28.53 -1.32 6.43
C TYR A 80 -29.79 -1.49 5.56
N ASN A 81 -30.65 -0.48 5.50
CA ASN A 81 -31.89 -0.54 4.71
C ASN A 81 -31.61 -0.79 3.23
N PHE A 82 -30.55 -0.20 2.67
CA PHE A 82 -30.16 -0.43 1.28
C PHE A 82 -29.53 -1.81 1.11
N SER A 83 -28.59 -2.18 1.98
CA SER A 83 -27.91 -3.47 1.89
C SER A 83 -28.84 -4.68 2.07
N SER A 84 -29.86 -4.57 2.93
CA SER A 84 -30.87 -5.61 3.14
C SER A 84 -31.78 -5.84 1.92
N LEU A 85 -32.05 -4.79 1.12
CA LEU A 85 -32.76 -4.92 -0.16
C LEU A 85 -31.93 -5.73 -1.17
N ILE A 86 -30.62 -5.49 -1.23
CA ILE A 86 -29.70 -6.24 -2.10
C ILE A 86 -29.68 -7.73 -1.73
N LEU A 87 -29.56 -8.05 -0.43
CA LEU A 87 -29.64 -9.43 0.03
C LEU A 87 -31.00 -10.06 -0.30
N SER A 88 -32.08 -9.29 -0.27
CA SER A 88 -33.41 -9.77 -0.65
C SER A 88 -33.50 -10.10 -2.14
N LYS A 89 -32.85 -9.31 -3.02
CA LYS A 89 -32.73 -9.59 -4.45
C LYS A 89 -31.96 -10.89 -4.71
N PHE A 90 -30.79 -11.05 -4.08
CA PHE A 90 -30.03 -12.31 -4.14
C PHE A 90 -30.88 -13.50 -3.68
N LYS A 91 -31.62 -13.36 -2.58
CA LYS A 91 -32.50 -14.42 -2.08
C LYS A 91 -33.60 -14.77 -3.09
N SER A 92 -34.19 -13.78 -3.77
CA SER A 92 -35.20 -14.03 -4.81
C SER A 92 -34.65 -14.76 -6.05
N GLU A 93 -33.34 -14.63 -6.30
CA GLU A 93 -32.62 -15.34 -7.36
C GLU A 93 -32.00 -16.67 -6.86
N ASN A 94 -32.48 -17.19 -5.73
CA ASN A 94 -32.09 -18.47 -5.10
C ASN A 94 -30.64 -18.54 -4.60
N TYR A 95 -30.04 -17.41 -4.22
CA TYR A 95 -28.75 -17.43 -3.54
C TYR A 95 -28.89 -17.86 -2.07
N GLN A 96 -27.97 -18.71 -1.62
CA GLN A 96 -27.75 -19.09 -0.23
C GLN A 96 -26.62 -18.25 0.37
N PHE A 97 -26.74 -17.87 1.64
CA PHE A 97 -25.77 -17.01 2.30
C PHE A 97 -24.88 -17.80 3.26
N PHE A 98 -23.61 -17.42 3.32
CA PHE A 98 -22.61 -18.07 4.16
C PHE A 98 -21.75 -17.07 4.91
N ASP A 99 -21.27 -17.48 6.08
CA ASP A 99 -20.26 -16.75 6.82
C ASP A 99 -18.86 -16.93 6.21
N LYS A 100 -17.86 -16.27 6.78
CA LYS A 100 -16.47 -16.34 6.32
C LYS A 100 -15.84 -17.75 6.35
N ASN A 101 -16.43 -18.67 7.10
CA ASN A 101 -15.99 -20.06 7.22
C ASN A 101 -16.88 -21.00 6.41
N PHE A 102 -17.63 -20.45 5.44
CA PHE A 102 -18.61 -21.19 4.63
C PHE A 102 -19.68 -21.94 5.44
N LYS A 103 -20.06 -21.41 6.61
CA LYS A 103 -21.24 -21.91 7.34
C LYS A 103 -22.50 -21.23 6.84
N LEU A 104 -23.51 -22.03 6.51
CA LEU A 104 -24.79 -21.54 6.01
C LEU A 104 -25.49 -20.63 7.04
N ILE A 105 -25.88 -19.43 6.61
CA ILE A 105 -26.64 -18.46 7.41
C ILE A 105 -28.12 -18.57 7.02
N GLN A 106 -28.94 -19.04 7.96
CA GLN A 106 -30.39 -19.18 7.78
C GLN A 106 -31.20 -18.05 8.42
N THR A 107 -30.57 -17.25 9.28
CA THR A 107 -31.22 -16.12 9.93
C THR A 107 -31.39 -14.95 8.97
N ALA A 108 -32.46 -14.17 9.15
CA ALA A 108 -32.63 -12.92 8.41
C ALA A 108 -31.50 -11.93 8.72
N ALA A 109 -31.14 -11.11 7.73
CA ALA A 109 -30.21 -10.00 7.94
C ALA A 109 -30.82 -8.98 8.92
N THR A 110 -30.00 -8.47 9.84
CA THR A 110 -30.30 -7.39 10.78
C THR A 110 -29.14 -6.42 10.81
N SER A 111 -29.33 -5.20 11.33
CA SER A 111 -28.24 -4.22 11.47
C SER A 111 -27.05 -4.75 12.30
N GLU A 112 -27.31 -5.71 13.19
CA GLU A 112 -26.30 -6.32 14.07
C GLU A 112 -25.52 -7.47 13.40
N ASN A 113 -26.18 -8.26 12.54
CA ASN A 113 -25.57 -9.45 11.95
C ASN A 113 -25.15 -9.27 10.49
N ILE A 114 -25.51 -8.19 9.80
CA ILE A 114 -25.32 -8.07 8.35
C ILE A 114 -23.86 -8.20 7.91
N GLN A 115 -22.90 -7.85 8.78
CA GLN A 115 -21.46 -8.01 8.51
C GLN A 115 -20.95 -9.46 8.61
N THR A 116 -21.77 -10.42 9.06
CA THR A 116 -21.40 -11.84 9.08
C THR A 116 -21.58 -12.51 7.72
N PHE A 117 -22.39 -11.93 6.84
CA PHE A 117 -22.64 -12.40 5.48
C PHE A 117 -21.39 -12.16 4.63
N LYS A 118 -20.69 -13.24 4.25
CA LYS A 118 -19.44 -13.17 3.49
C LYS A 118 -19.56 -13.71 2.08
N TYR A 119 -20.38 -14.74 1.87
CA TYR A 119 -20.60 -15.29 0.54
C TYR A 119 -22.09 -15.40 0.23
N ALA A 120 -22.46 -15.09 -1.01
CA ALA A 120 -23.75 -15.48 -1.58
C ALA A 120 -23.48 -16.48 -2.70
N VAL A 121 -24.03 -17.69 -2.59
CA VAL A 121 -23.81 -18.78 -3.54
C VAL A 121 -25.11 -19.17 -4.21
N LYS A 122 -25.13 -19.17 -5.54
CA LYS A 122 -26.16 -19.78 -6.36
C LYS A 122 -25.57 -21.04 -6.97
N SER A 123 -26.13 -22.19 -6.64
CA SER A 123 -25.69 -23.48 -7.17
C SER A 123 -26.88 -24.32 -7.63
N ASP A 124 -26.66 -25.15 -8.65
CA ASP A 124 -27.70 -26.04 -9.21
C ASP A 124 -28.26 -27.01 -8.16
N LYS A 125 -27.41 -27.41 -7.21
CA LYS A 125 -27.78 -28.19 -6.03
C LYS A 125 -27.70 -27.31 -4.78
N PRO A 126 -28.78 -27.21 -4.00
CA PRO A 126 -28.75 -26.52 -2.72
C PRO A 126 -27.72 -27.16 -1.78
N ILE A 127 -26.96 -26.32 -1.10
CA ILE A 127 -25.97 -26.72 -0.10
C ILE A 127 -26.66 -26.81 1.26
N SER A 128 -26.48 -27.92 1.96
CA SER A 128 -27.03 -28.15 3.31
C SER A 128 -26.15 -27.51 4.39
N ALA A 129 -26.75 -27.22 5.55
CA ALA A 129 -26.01 -26.76 6.73
C ALA A 129 -25.00 -27.79 7.27
N SER A 130 -25.17 -29.07 6.93
CA SER A 130 -24.27 -30.17 7.30
C SER A 130 -23.06 -30.32 6.36
N ASP A 131 -23.09 -29.66 5.20
CA ASP A 131 -22.05 -29.84 4.20
C ASP A 131 -20.77 -29.10 4.59
N GLN A 132 -19.63 -29.72 4.32
CA GLN A 132 -18.34 -29.04 4.37
C GLN A 132 -18.12 -28.36 3.03
N VAL A 133 -17.88 -27.04 3.08
CA VAL A 133 -17.78 -26.20 1.89
C VAL A 133 -16.46 -25.45 1.92
N GLU A 134 -15.71 -25.55 0.83
CA GLU A 134 -14.46 -24.83 0.63
C GLU A 134 -14.42 -24.24 -0.78
N LEU A 135 -13.72 -23.10 -0.94
CA LEU A 135 -13.51 -22.47 -2.24
C LEU A 135 -12.07 -22.68 -2.69
N GLU A 136 -11.91 -23.29 -3.85
CA GLU A 136 -10.63 -23.42 -4.53
C GLU A 136 -10.57 -22.49 -5.74
N THR A 137 -9.43 -21.79 -5.87
CA THR A 137 -9.16 -20.85 -6.97
C THR A 137 -7.75 -21.06 -7.49
N PRO A 138 -7.47 -20.79 -8.78
CA PRO A 138 -6.11 -20.85 -9.32
C PRO A 138 -5.21 -19.73 -8.77
N PHE A 139 -5.80 -18.66 -8.26
CA PHE A 139 -5.15 -17.54 -7.58
C PHE A 139 -5.39 -17.58 -6.06
N LYS A 140 -4.71 -16.71 -5.31
CA LYS A 140 -4.97 -16.53 -3.86
C LYS A 140 -5.91 -15.36 -3.62
N ILE A 141 -6.83 -15.49 -2.66
CA ILE A 141 -7.69 -14.40 -2.21
C ILE A 141 -7.02 -13.71 -1.01
N TRP A 142 -6.72 -12.42 -1.15
CA TRP A 142 -6.12 -11.60 -0.10
C TRP A 142 -7.19 -10.77 0.62
N ASP A 143 -7.72 -11.34 1.71
CA ASP A 143 -8.75 -10.72 2.54
C ASP A 143 -8.39 -10.84 4.03
N PRO A 144 -7.25 -10.25 4.47
CA PRO A 144 -6.83 -10.31 5.86
C PRO A 144 -7.77 -9.50 6.76
N SER A 145 -7.74 -9.76 8.06
CA SER A 145 -8.33 -8.81 9.01
C SER A 145 -7.57 -7.47 8.95
N ASN A 146 -8.26 -6.36 9.18
CA ASN A 146 -7.64 -5.03 9.14
C ASN A 146 -6.55 -4.82 10.22
N GLY A 147 -6.47 -5.72 11.21
CA GLY A 147 -5.51 -5.63 12.31
C GLY A 147 -5.81 -6.59 13.45
N ILE A 148 -5.19 -6.33 14.59
CA ILE A 148 -5.31 -7.09 15.84
C ILE A 148 -6.28 -6.35 16.77
N LYS A 149 -7.32 -7.04 17.26
CA LYS A 149 -8.28 -6.46 18.22
C LYS A 149 -7.67 -6.45 19.63
N LEU A 150 -7.59 -5.27 20.23
CA LEU A 150 -7.10 -5.03 21.60
C LEU A 150 -8.25 -4.42 22.42
N GLY A 151 -9.21 -5.26 22.82
CA GLY A 151 -10.44 -4.81 23.46
C GLY A 151 -11.26 -3.88 22.55
N PRO A 152 -11.54 -2.62 22.94
CA PRO A 152 -12.31 -1.68 22.13
C PRO A 152 -11.52 -1.04 20.97
N VAL A 153 -10.19 -1.19 20.93
CA VAL A 153 -9.31 -0.58 19.92
C VAL A 153 -8.77 -1.65 18.97
N THR A 154 -8.66 -1.32 17.68
CA THR A 154 -7.99 -2.18 16.69
C THR A 154 -6.61 -1.61 16.36
N LEU A 155 -5.56 -2.40 16.57
CA LEU A 155 -4.24 -2.10 16.06
C LEU A 155 -4.16 -2.52 14.60
N HIS A 156 -4.32 -1.55 13.70
CA HIS A 156 -4.27 -1.79 12.26
C HIS A 156 -2.89 -2.26 11.79
N PHE A 157 -2.84 -3.21 10.86
CA PHE A 157 -1.57 -3.69 10.32
C PHE A 157 -0.77 -2.59 9.63
N TYR A 158 -1.45 -1.65 8.96
CA TYR A 158 -0.80 -0.46 8.40
C TYR A 158 -0.07 0.38 9.47
N SER A 159 -0.75 0.65 10.59
CA SER A 159 -0.15 1.36 11.73
C SER A 159 1.00 0.58 12.35
N LEU A 160 0.89 -0.75 12.43
CA LEU A 160 1.96 -1.62 12.90
C LEU A 160 3.20 -1.53 11.99
N MET A 161 3.01 -1.45 10.67
CA MET A 161 4.12 -1.26 9.74
C MET A 161 4.81 0.10 9.91
N PHE A 162 4.05 1.16 10.24
CA PHE A 162 4.64 2.45 10.63
C PHE A 162 5.46 2.34 11.92
N ILE A 163 4.95 1.62 12.93
CA ILE A 163 5.70 1.34 14.16
C ILE A 163 7.00 0.60 13.85
N PHE A 164 6.97 -0.39 12.96
CA PHE A 164 8.18 -1.10 12.53
C PHE A 164 9.14 -0.19 11.77
N ALA A 165 8.65 0.65 10.85
CA ALA A 165 9.48 1.60 10.11
C ALA A 165 10.26 2.54 11.05
N PHE A 166 9.58 3.16 12.00
CA PHE A 166 10.22 4.07 12.97
C PHE A 166 11.06 3.32 14.01
N GLY A 167 10.56 2.20 14.54
CA GLY A 167 11.24 1.40 15.56
C GLY A 167 12.56 0.81 15.05
N PHE A 168 12.53 0.10 13.91
CA PHE A 168 13.76 -0.39 13.28
C PHE A 168 14.65 0.76 12.82
N GLY A 169 14.07 1.88 12.38
CA GLY A 169 14.84 3.07 12.03
C GLY A 169 15.63 3.63 13.21
N TYR A 170 15.02 3.71 14.39
CA TYR A 170 15.72 4.13 15.62
C TYR A 170 16.85 3.16 15.99
N ILE A 171 16.58 1.85 15.94
CA ILE A 171 17.57 0.81 16.25
C ILE A 171 18.77 0.88 15.28
N LEU A 172 18.49 0.99 13.98
CA LEU A 172 19.54 1.08 12.96
C LEU A 172 20.33 2.37 13.08
N MET A 173 19.67 3.50 13.32
CA MET A 173 20.33 4.79 13.46
C MET A 173 21.19 4.86 14.73
N THR A 174 20.74 4.26 15.84
CA THR A 174 21.58 4.02 17.04
C THR A 174 22.88 3.33 16.65
N LYS A 175 22.78 2.27 15.84
CA LYS A 175 23.93 1.47 15.36
C LYS A 175 24.84 2.31 14.47
N ILE A 176 24.27 3.10 13.55
CA ILE A 176 24.99 4.01 12.67
C ILE A 176 25.77 5.04 13.49
N PHE A 177 25.16 5.67 14.50
CA PHE A 177 25.81 6.67 15.35
C PHE A 177 26.98 6.07 16.13
N LYS A 178 26.83 4.84 16.65
CA LYS A 178 27.94 4.12 17.30
C LYS A 178 29.08 3.85 16.32
N ILE A 179 28.78 3.40 15.10
CA ILE A 179 29.78 3.12 14.05
C ILE A 179 30.53 4.40 13.64
N ASP A 180 29.84 5.52 13.61
CA ASP A 180 30.39 6.81 13.20
C ASP A 180 31.02 7.61 14.35
N ASN A 181 31.00 7.07 15.58
CA ASN A 181 31.44 7.77 16.78
C ASN A 181 30.73 9.13 16.97
N VAL A 182 29.41 9.12 16.83
CA VAL A 182 28.52 10.28 17.07
C VAL A 182 27.78 10.07 18.38
N ASN A 183 27.76 11.11 19.22
CA ASN A 183 27.09 11.09 20.51
C ASN A 183 25.59 10.78 20.34
N GLN A 184 25.09 9.83 21.14
CA GLN A 184 23.71 9.39 21.11
C GLN A 184 22.72 10.49 21.48
N LYS A 185 23.15 11.57 22.15
CA LYS A 185 22.30 12.74 22.42
C LYS A 185 21.70 13.37 21.16
N TYR A 186 22.34 13.16 20.00
CA TYR A 186 21.86 13.67 18.72
C TYR A 186 20.84 12.75 18.04
N LEU A 187 20.64 11.53 18.54
CA LEU A 187 19.74 10.55 17.93
C LEU A 187 18.27 10.88 18.23
N GLU A 188 17.97 11.15 19.49
CA GLU A 188 16.59 11.43 19.93
C GLU A 188 16.00 12.65 19.21
N PRO A 189 16.70 13.80 19.07
CA PRO A 189 16.18 14.90 18.28
C PRO A 189 15.96 14.53 16.80
N LEU A 190 16.85 13.74 16.19
CA LEU A 190 16.66 13.28 14.80
C LEU A 190 15.36 12.48 14.67
N PHE A 191 15.17 11.51 15.57
CA PHE A 191 13.98 10.67 15.59
C PHE A 191 12.72 11.51 15.79
N THR A 192 12.70 12.37 16.82
CA THR A 192 11.55 13.23 17.16
C THR A 192 11.17 14.15 16.00
N TRP A 193 12.13 14.87 15.41
CA TRP A 193 11.85 15.78 14.30
C TRP A 193 11.44 15.06 13.00
N THR A 194 11.94 13.85 12.77
CA THR A 194 11.51 13.01 11.64
C THR A 194 10.08 12.50 11.86
N LEU A 195 9.76 12.01 13.07
CA LEU A 195 8.43 11.50 13.42
C LEU A 195 7.37 12.61 13.36
N ILE A 196 7.63 13.75 14.00
CA ILE A 196 6.77 14.93 13.98
C ILE A 196 6.58 15.42 12.54
N GLY A 197 7.67 15.58 11.79
CA GLY A 197 7.61 16.02 10.39
C GLY A 197 6.77 15.07 9.54
N THR A 198 6.90 13.76 9.74
CA THR A 198 6.11 12.77 8.99
C THR A 198 4.63 12.86 9.31
N ILE A 199 4.24 12.76 10.59
CA ILE A 199 2.84 12.69 11.01
C ILE A 199 2.14 14.03 10.78
N LEU A 200 2.70 15.12 11.32
CA LEU A 200 2.09 16.45 11.20
C LEU A 200 2.15 16.94 9.76
N GLY A 201 3.26 16.72 9.06
CA GLY A 201 3.38 17.10 7.65
C GLY A 201 2.36 16.38 6.78
N ALA A 202 2.19 15.07 6.98
CA ALA A 202 1.21 14.30 6.25
C ALA A 202 -0.21 14.82 6.49
N ARG A 203 -0.56 15.06 7.75
CA ARG A 203 -1.89 15.54 8.13
C ARG A 203 -2.16 16.96 7.65
N LEU A 204 -1.22 17.89 7.87
CA LEU A 204 -1.35 19.27 7.40
C LEU A 204 -1.39 19.35 5.88
N GLY A 205 -0.57 18.57 5.17
CA GLY A 205 -0.67 18.49 3.72
C GLY A 205 -2.06 18.04 3.27
N HIS A 206 -2.63 17.02 3.92
CA HIS A 206 -3.96 16.58 3.57
C HIS A 206 -5.02 17.66 3.78
N VAL A 207 -5.02 18.27 4.97
CA VAL A 207 -5.99 19.32 5.33
C VAL A 207 -5.84 20.54 4.42
N ILE A 208 -4.61 21.02 4.16
CA ILE A 208 -4.40 22.21 3.34
C ILE A 208 -4.83 22.00 1.88
N PHE A 209 -4.51 20.84 1.29
CA PHE A 209 -4.72 20.63 -0.14
C PHE A 209 -6.07 20.00 -0.49
N TYR A 210 -6.66 19.20 0.40
CA TYR A 210 -7.87 18.41 0.08
C TYR A 210 -9.07 18.75 0.98
N GLN A 211 -8.85 19.18 2.23
CA GLN A 211 -9.95 19.41 3.20
C GLN A 211 -9.73 20.65 4.08
N PRO A 212 -9.59 21.86 3.48
CA PRO A 212 -9.27 23.07 4.23
C PRO A 212 -10.38 23.50 5.20
N GLU A 213 -11.62 23.06 4.97
CA GLU A 213 -12.78 23.30 5.83
C GLU A 213 -12.59 22.77 7.27
N LEU A 214 -11.77 21.74 7.48
CA LEU A 214 -11.49 21.20 8.81
C LEU A 214 -10.87 22.22 9.76
N PHE A 215 -10.17 23.24 9.26
CA PHE A 215 -9.65 24.33 10.11
C PHE A 215 -10.77 25.11 10.81
N LYS A 216 -11.98 25.13 10.25
CA LYS A 216 -13.13 25.83 10.83
C LYS A 216 -14.10 24.86 11.51
N GLU A 217 -14.34 23.73 10.88
CA GLU A 217 -15.42 22.82 11.29
C GLU A 217 -15.01 21.80 12.35
N ASP A 218 -13.73 21.44 12.42
CA ASP A 218 -13.21 20.48 13.40
C ASP A 218 -11.71 20.71 13.66
N PHE A 219 -11.38 21.90 14.17
CA PHE A 219 -9.99 22.39 14.27
C PHE A 219 -9.05 21.42 14.99
N TRP A 220 -9.50 20.80 16.09
CA TRP A 220 -8.66 19.88 16.86
C TRP A 220 -8.34 18.58 16.10
N SER A 221 -9.21 18.13 15.20
CA SER A 221 -8.97 16.97 14.33
C SER A 221 -7.82 17.16 13.34
N VAL A 222 -7.39 18.41 13.11
CA VAL A 222 -6.24 18.72 12.26
C VAL A 222 -4.94 18.28 12.92
N PHE A 223 -4.85 18.34 14.25
CA PHE A 223 -3.61 18.09 15.00
C PHE A 223 -3.65 16.82 15.85
N LEU A 224 -4.85 16.36 16.21
CA LEU A 224 -5.08 15.26 17.13
C LEU A 224 -5.90 14.16 16.44
N PRO A 225 -5.71 12.88 16.83
CA PRO A 225 -6.45 11.73 16.27
C PRO A 225 -7.87 11.61 16.82
N ILE A 226 -8.60 12.74 16.86
CA ILE A 226 -9.94 12.87 17.40
C ILE A 226 -10.83 13.62 16.40
N SER A 227 -12.12 13.35 16.46
CA SER A 227 -13.17 14.20 15.87
C SER A 227 -13.85 14.92 17.02
N THR A 228 -14.07 16.23 16.85
CA THR A 228 -14.91 17.02 17.75
C THR A 228 -16.23 17.40 17.09
N LYS A 229 -16.34 17.21 15.76
CA LYS A 229 -17.60 17.34 15.01
C LYS A 229 -18.55 16.22 15.43
N ASN A 230 -19.73 16.60 15.93
CA ASN A 230 -20.78 15.70 16.44
C ASN A 230 -20.40 14.88 17.68
N GLY A 231 -19.57 15.45 18.57
CA GLY A 231 -19.15 14.84 19.84
C GLY A 231 -17.68 14.43 19.85
N PHE A 232 -17.17 14.01 21.02
CA PHE A 232 -15.78 13.59 21.17
C PHE A 232 -15.60 12.13 20.79
N LYS A 233 -14.91 11.86 19.68
CA LYS A 233 -14.64 10.49 19.20
C LYS A 233 -13.17 10.32 18.85
N PHE A 234 -12.56 9.25 19.33
CA PHE A 234 -11.24 8.83 18.84
C PHE A 234 -11.39 8.27 17.41
N THR A 235 -10.74 8.91 16.45
CA THR A 235 -10.83 8.55 15.03
C THR A 235 -9.51 8.02 14.46
N GLY A 236 -8.40 8.22 15.18
CA GLY A 236 -7.07 8.00 14.60
C GLY A 236 -6.68 9.15 13.66
N PHE A 237 -5.47 9.10 13.11
CA PHE A 237 -5.09 9.98 12.01
C PHE A 237 -5.53 9.34 10.68
N SER A 238 -6.67 9.81 10.15
CA SER A 238 -7.08 9.56 8.77
C SER A 238 -6.73 10.78 7.89
N GLY A 239 -6.73 10.62 6.57
CA GLY A 239 -6.39 11.72 5.64
C GLY A 239 -4.93 12.18 5.79
N LEU A 240 -4.02 11.46 5.15
CA LEU A 240 -2.58 11.69 5.21
C LEU A 240 -2.03 11.89 3.78
N ALA A 241 -1.37 13.01 3.53
CA ALA A 241 -0.79 13.33 2.22
C ALA A 241 0.73 13.18 2.22
N SER A 242 1.25 12.31 1.36
CA SER A 242 2.70 12.03 1.24
C SER A 242 3.53 13.27 0.88
N HIS A 243 3.00 14.19 0.07
CA HIS A 243 3.68 15.43 -0.32
C HIS A 243 3.89 16.37 0.89
N GLY A 244 2.89 16.51 1.75
CA GLY A 244 3.02 17.27 2.99
C GLY A 244 4.04 16.65 3.95
N ALA A 245 4.03 15.33 4.07
CA ALA A 245 5.03 14.59 4.85
C ALA A 245 6.45 14.85 4.31
N THR A 246 6.62 14.82 2.99
CA THR A 246 7.90 15.03 2.32
C THR A 246 8.45 16.44 2.56
N ILE A 247 7.62 17.48 2.38
CA ILE A 247 8.02 18.87 2.62
C ILE A 247 8.42 19.06 4.08
N ALA A 248 7.59 18.61 5.02
CA ALA A 248 7.88 18.73 6.44
C ALA A 248 9.15 17.97 6.83
N LEU A 249 9.36 16.75 6.31
CA LEU A 249 10.59 15.98 6.54
C LEU A 249 11.84 16.68 6.02
N ILE A 250 11.77 17.32 4.86
CA ILE A 250 12.89 18.13 4.36
C ILE A 250 13.19 19.26 5.33
N LEU A 251 12.17 20.03 5.72
CA LEU A 251 12.34 21.17 6.63
C LEU A 251 12.85 20.76 8.01
N THR A 252 12.28 19.71 8.63
CA THR A 252 12.69 19.26 9.96
C THR A 252 14.08 18.61 9.93
N THR A 253 14.43 17.90 8.84
CA THR A 253 15.79 17.39 8.65
C THR A 253 16.80 18.51 8.49
N LEU A 254 16.50 19.54 7.68
CA LEU A 254 17.37 20.71 7.53
C LEU A 254 17.54 21.45 8.86
N TYR A 255 16.45 21.65 9.62
CA TYR A 255 16.51 22.22 10.97
C TYR A 255 17.44 21.40 11.87
N TYR A 256 17.28 20.08 11.90
CA TYR A 256 18.17 19.19 12.65
C TYR A 256 19.64 19.35 12.22
N CYS A 257 19.90 19.34 10.91
CA CYS A 257 21.24 19.46 10.34
C CYS A 257 21.94 20.75 10.77
N PHE A 258 21.24 21.89 10.66
CA PHE A 258 21.84 23.20 10.88
C PHE A 258 21.83 23.65 12.33
N LYS A 259 20.80 23.30 13.11
CA LYS A 259 20.64 23.80 14.49
C LYS A 259 21.06 22.81 15.55
N ILE A 260 20.90 21.51 15.31
CA ILE A 260 21.09 20.48 16.33
C ILE A 260 22.43 19.79 16.14
N ILE A 261 22.58 18.98 15.07
CA ILE A 261 23.80 18.21 14.86
C ILE A 261 24.92 19.04 14.24
N LYS A 262 24.61 20.18 13.60
CA LYS A 262 25.57 21.07 12.93
C LYS A 262 26.51 20.30 11.99
N LYS A 263 25.93 19.45 11.14
CA LYS A 263 26.62 18.68 10.09
C LYS A 263 25.99 19.01 8.73
N ASN A 264 26.76 18.78 7.67
CA ASN A 264 26.27 18.89 6.29
C ASN A 264 24.97 18.07 6.12
N PRO A 265 23.89 18.63 5.55
CA PRO A 265 22.65 17.88 5.33
C PRO A 265 22.84 16.55 4.59
N PHE A 266 23.73 16.51 3.61
CA PHE A 266 24.01 15.28 2.86
C PHE A 266 24.60 14.16 3.74
N TRP A 267 25.30 14.49 4.83
CA TRP A 267 25.75 13.50 5.80
C TRP A 267 24.56 12.83 6.51
N VAL A 268 23.55 13.62 6.89
CA VAL A 268 22.34 13.09 7.53
C VAL A 268 21.51 12.30 6.53
N TYR A 269 21.35 12.81 5.31
CA TYR A 269 20.59 12.14 4.25
C TYR A 269 21.22 10.81 3.79
N ASP A 270 22.55 10.68 3.75
CA ASP A 270 23.22 9.40 3.48
C ASP A 270 22.78 8.30 4.46
N ARG A 271 22.60 8.66 5.72
CA ARG A 271 22.23 7.74 6.80
C ARG A 271 20.74 7.51 6.84
N LEU A 272 19.94 8.56 6.62
CA LEU A 272 18.50 8.44 6.49
C LEU A 272 18.11 7.59 5.28
N GLY A 273 18.79 7.71 4.13
CA GLY A 273 18.50 6.89 2.94
C GLY A 273 18.56 5.37 3.23
N ILE A 274 19.52 4.93 4.04
CA ILE A 274 19.61 3.54 4.50
C ILE A 274 18.34 3.15 5.27
N VAL A 275 18.00 3.93 6.30
CA VAL A 275 16.88 3.64 7.20
C VAL A 275 15.52 3.74 6.48
N VAL A 276 15.35 4.77 5.65
CA VAL A 276 14.15 5.03 4.87
C VAL A 276 13.92 3.95 3.82
N SER A 277 14.96 3.31 3.29
CA SER A 277 14.79 2.15 2.39
C SER A 277 14.03 1.03 3.10
N LEU A 278 14.42 0.68 4.33
CA LEU A 278 13.70 -0.32 5.11
C LEU A 278 12.31 0.16 5.54
N GLY A 279 12.19 1.43 5.94
CA GLY A 279 10.89 2.04 6.26
C GLY A 279 9.91 2.00 5.08
N GLY A 280 10.40 2.29 3.87
CA GLY A 280 9.63 2.21 2.63
C GLY A 280 9.11 0.79 2.36
N ALA A 281 9.91 -0.24 2.64
CA ALA A 281 9.46 -1.63 2.53
C ALA A 281 8.28 -1.92 3.47
N PHE A 282 8.36 -1.49 4.73
CA PHE A 282 7.25 -1.64 5.68
C PHE A 282 6.01 -0.85 5.23
N VAL A 283 6.16 0.38 4.72
CA VAL A 283 5.02 1.14 4.19
C VAL A 283 4.34 0.38 3.05
N ARG A 284 5.10 -0.19 2.10
CA ARG A 284 4.54 -1.02 1.03
C ARG A 284 3.84 -2.28 1.55
N MET A 285 4.39 -2.93 2.58
CA MET A 285 3.71 -4.04 3.26
C MET A 285 2.39 -3.57 3.92
N GLY A 286 2.36 -2.35 4.46
CA GLY A 286 1.14 -1.72 4.96
C GLY A 286 0.09 -1.58 3.86
N ASN A 287 0.47 -1.03 2.71
CA ASN A 287 -0.42 -0.90 1.55
C ASN A 287 -0.93 -2.27 1.08
N PHE A 288 -0.08 -3.31 1.13
CA PHE A 288 -0.49 -4.68 0.84
C PHE A 288 -1.58 -5.17 1.80
N PHE A 289 -1.41 -5.01 3.11
CA PHE A 289 -2.47 -5.37 4.09
C PHE A 289 -3.78 -4.60 3.87
N ASN A 290 -3.71 -3.35 3.41
CA ASN A 290 -4.88 -2.54 3.10
C ASN A 290 -5.48 -2.79 1.71
N SER A 291 -4.89 -3.65 0.87
CA SER A 291 -5.29 -3.81 -0.54
C SER A 291 -5.24 -2.52 -1.36
N GLU A 292 -4.31 -1.63 -1.04
CA GLU A 292 -4.09 -0.35 -1.73
C GLU A 292 -2.93 -0.46 -2.72
N ILE A 293 -2.95 0.34 -3.80
CA ILE A 293 -1.84 0.43 -4.76
C ILE A 293 -1.60 -0.92 -5.47
N VAL A 294 -2.69 -1.54 -5.92
CA VAL A 294 -2.68 -2.85 -6.59
C VAL A 294 -2.11 -2.77 -8.00
N GLY A 295 -1.75 -3.95 -8.53
CA GLY A 295 -1.27 -4.08 -9.89
C GLY A 295 -2.38 -4.10 -10.93
N LYS A 296 -1.96 -4.13 -12.19
CA LYS A 296 -2.80 -4.47 -13.35
C LYS A 296 -3.36 -5.89 -13.21
N PRO A 297 -4.47 -6.20 -13.91
CA PRO A 297 -4.98 -7.56 -13.99
C PRO A 297 -3.90 -8.53 -14.47
N VAL A 298 -3.94 -9.77 -13.99
CA VAL A 298 -2.98 -10.82 -14.33
C VAL A 298 -3.70 -12.13 -14.60
N ASP A 299 -3.07 -13.03 -15.36
CA ASP A 299 -3.52 -14.42 -15.50
C ASP A 299 -3.85 -15.05 -14.14
N PRO A 300 -5.07 -15.59 -13.94
CA PRO A 300 -5.47 -16.35 -12.76
C PRO A 300 -4.49 -17.46 -12.34
N ASN A 301 -3.78 -18.05 -13.31
CA ASN A 301 -2.81 -19.13 -13.10
C ASN A 301 -1.38 -18.63 -12.85
N SER A 302 -1.15 -17.31 -12.89
CA SER A 302 0.14 -16.73 -12.54
C SER A 302 0.48 -17.04 -11.08
N PRO A 303 1.74 -17.38 -10.74
CA PRO A 303 2.14 -17.60 -9.36
C PRO A 303 2.04 -16.32 -8.50
N PHE A 304 1.86 -15.15 -9.14
CA PHE A 304 1.65 -13.86 -8.50
C PHE A 304 0.20 -13.37 -8.57
N ALA A 305 -0.76 -14.22 -8.97
CA ALA A 305 -2.16 -13.82 -9.04
C ALA A 305 -2.77 -13.73 -7.64
N LEU A 306 -3.14 -12.51 -7.23
CA LEU A 306 -3.89 -12.26 -6.01
C LEU A 306 -5.18 -11.51 -6.32
N LEU A 307 -6.31 -12.04 -5.86
CA LEU A 307 -7.59 -11.32 -5.83
C LEU A 307 -7.62 -10.46 -4.57
N PHE A 308 -7.95 -9.17 -4.71
CA PHE A 308 -8.04 -8.21 -3.61
C PHE A 308 -9.50 -7.77 -3.39
N PRO A 309 -10.34 -8.53 -2.63
CA PRO A 309 -11.74 -8.18 -2.42
C PRO A 309 -11.95 -6.78 -1.85
N GLN A 310 -11.02 -6.30 -1.02
CA GLN A 310 -11.09 -4.98 -0.38
C GLN A 310 -10.42 -3.86 -1.19
N GLN A 311 -10.07 -4.07 -2.47
CA GLN A 311 -9.47 -3.02 -3.29
C GLN A 311 -10.39 -1.78 -3.41
N SER A 312 -9.81 -0.60 -3.65
CA SER A 312 -10.58 0.60 -3.97
C SER A 312 -11.48 0.36 -5.18
N SER A 313 -12.68 0.90 -5.13
CA SER A 313 -13.62 0.85 -6.24
C SER A 313 -13.17 1.60 -7.48
N GLU A 314 -12.22 2.52 -7.34
CA GLU A 314 -11.56 3.21 -8.46
C GLU A 314 -10.90 2.22 -9.44
N TYR A 315 -10.58 1.00 -9.00
CA TYR A 315 -10.04 -0.07 -9.84
C TYR A 315 -11.12 -0.91 -10.55
N GLY A 316 -12.40 -0.55 -10.41
CA GLY A 316 -13.54 -1.24 -10.98
C GLY A 316 -13.77 -2.63 -10.36
N ILE A 317 -14.31 -3.54 -11.18
CA ILE A 317 -14.64 -4.90 -10.76
C ILE A 317 -13.37 -5.63 -10.28
N THR A 318 -13.50 -6.39 -9.20
CA THR A 318 -12.37 -7.06 -8.57
C THR A 318 -11.98 -8.32 -9.33
N VAL A 319 -10.77 -8.30 -9.88
CA VAL A 319 -10.13 -9.38 -10.64
C VAL A 319 -8.74 -9.70 -10.08
N PRO A 320 -8.14 -10.87 -10.34
CA PRO A 320 -6.78 -11.18 -9.96
C PRO A 320 -5.79 -10.15 -10.52
N ARG A 321 -4.92 -9.63 -9.66
CA ARG A 321 -3.96 -8.56 -9.95
C ARG A 321 -2.58 -8.90 -9.41
N TYR A 322 -1.55 -8.26 -9.97
CA TYR A 322 -0.21 -8.33 -9.41
C TYR A 322 -0.13 -7.67 -8.02
N PRO A 323 0.57 -8.26 -7.03
CA PRO A 323 0.83 -7.67 -5.73
C PRO A 323 2.03 -6.72 -5.82
N THR A 324 1.92 -5.67 -6.62
CA THR A 324 3.00 -4.70 -6.90
C THR A 324 3.61 -4.09 -5.64
N GLN A 325 2.83 -3.98 -4.56
CA GLN A 325 3.31 -3.54 -3.25
C GLN A 325 4.43 -4.46 -2.72
N LEU A 326 4.29 -5.79 -2.88
CA LEU A 326 5.33 -6.74 -2.47
C LEU A 326 6.57 -6.66 -3.36
N PHE A 327 6.40 -6.38 -4.65
CA PHE A 327 7.53 -6.15 -5.56
C PHE A 327 8.31 -4.89 -5.20
N GLU A 328 7.62 -3.78 -4.91
CA GLU A 328 8.27 -2.56 -4.39
C GLU A 328 8.94 -2.83 -3.04
N ALA A 329 8.25 -3.50 -2.10
CA ALA A 329 8.78 -3.81 -0.77
C ALA A 329 10.07 -4.63 -0.84
N PHE A 330 10.08 -5.66 -1.70
CA PHE A 330 11.26 -6.49 -1.94
C PHE A 330 12.41 -5.67 -2.52
N GLY A 331 12.13 -4.83 -3.53
CA GLY A 331 13.12 -3.92 -4.09
C GLY A 331 13.72 -2.99 -3.03
N TYR A 332 12.90 -2.46 -2.12
CA TYR A 332 13.35 -1.59 -1.04
C TYR A 332 14.16 -2.33 0.03
N ILE A 333 13.87 -3.61 0.31
CA ILE A 333 14.71 -4.47 1.14
C ILE A 333 16.08 -4.70 0.48
N CYS A 334 16.11 -5.02 -0.82
CA CYS A 334 17.36 -5.16 -1.56
C CYS A 334 18.19 -3.88 -1.55
N LEU A 335 17.54 -2.72 -1.71
CA LEU A 335 18.17 -1.41 -1.61
C LEU A 335 18.73 -1.16 -0.20
N PHE A 336 17.97 -1.46 0.84
CA PHE A 336 18.46 -1.38 2.22
C PHE A 336 19.72 -2.24 2.43
N ILE A 337 19.70 -3.49 2.00
CA ILE A 337 20.85 -4.41 2.12
C ILE A 337 22.06 -3.83 1.38
N LEU A 338 21.87 -3.37 0.14
CA LEU A 338 22.92 -2.76 -0.66
C LEU A 338 23.54 -1.55 0.04
N LEU A 339 22.72 -0.59 0.48
CA LEU A 339 23.20 0.62 1.14
C LEU A 339 23.87 0.29 2.49
N TRP A 340 23.33 -0.65 3.26
CA TRP A 340 23.92 -1.10 4.52
C TRP A 340 25.29 -1.74 4.31
N VAL A 341 25.43 -2.62 3.31
CA VAL A 341 26.71 -3.26 2.95
C VAL A 341 27.72 -2.20 2.53
N LEU A 342 27.34 -1.28 1.62
CA LEU A 342 28.23 -0.21 1.18
C LEU A 342 28.64 0.70 2.35
N TYR A 343 27.69 1.08 3.22
CA TYR A 343 27.95 1.86 4.41
C TYR A 343 28.93 1.18 5.38
N LYS A 344 28.81 -0.14 5.57
CA LYS A 344 29.64 -0.91 6.53
C LYS A 344 31.00 -1.33 5.99
N LYS A 345 31.07 -1.68 4.70
CA LYS A 345 32.22 -2.38 4.10
C LYS A 345 33.10 -1.49 3.23
N THR A 346 32.72 -0.23 3.02
CA THR A 346 33.47 0.70 2.17
C THR A 346 33.57 2.08 2.82
N ASP A 347 34.40 2.94 2.23
CA ASP A 347 34.57 4.33 2.66
C ASP A 347 33.47 5.29 2.17
N LYS A 348 32.39 4.76 1.60
CA LYS A 348 31.31 5.58 1.03
C LYS A 348 30.57 6.43 2.06
N LYS A 349 30.56 6.02 3.33
CA LYS A 349 30.01 6.83 4.44
C LYS A 349 30.77 8.15 4.68
N TYR A 350 31.98 8.28 4.13
CA TYR A 350 32.82 9.48 4.19
C TYR A 350 32.70 10.36 2.93
N GLN A 351 31.88 9.99 1.95
CA GLN A 351 31.62 10.78 0.74
C GLN A 351 30.21 11.36 0.83
N GLN A 352 30.07 12.54 1.43
CA GLN A 352 28.76 13.11 1.80
C GLN A 352 27.86 13.28 0.57
N GLY A 353 26.69 12.62 0.60
CA GLY A 353 25.68 12.59 -0.44
C GLY A 353 25.77 11.38 -1.37
N TRP A 354 26.86 10.60 -1.33
CA TRP A 354 27.02 9.49 -2.26
C TRP A 354 26.00 8.37 -2.03
N LEU A 355 25.75 7.99 -0.77
CA LEU A 355 24.77 6.94 -0.45
C LEU A 355 23.34 7.43 -0.70
N PHE A 356 23.06 8.70 -0.42
CA PHE A 356 21.77 9.31 -0.68
C PHE A 356 21.46 9.42 -2.17
N GLY A 357 22.46 9.79 -2.99
CA GLY A 357 22.30 9.82 -4.43
C GLY A 357 22.04 8.43 -5.01
N LEU A 358 22.75 7.41 -4.52
CA LEU A 358 22.49 6.02 -4.91
C LEU A 358 21.10 5.54 -4.47
N PHE A 359 20.69 5.89 -3.24
CA PHE A 359 19.33 5.66 -2.73
C PHE A 359 18.28 6.26 -3.67
N PHE A 360 18.45 7.53 -4.09
CA PHE A 360 17.55 8.17 -5.05
C PHE A 360 17.50 7.41 -6.37
N ILE A 361 18.64 7.11 -6.99
CA ILE A 361 18.66 6.42 -8.27
C ILE A 361 17.90 5.09 -8.19
N ILE A 362 18.20 4.26 -7.18
CA ILE A 362 17.68 2.90 -7.12
C ILE A 362 16.22 2.88 -6.65
N LEU A 363 15.84 3.70 -5.65
CA LEU A 363 14.45 3.76 -5.19
C LEU A 363 13.52 4.19 -6.34
N TRP A 364 13.91 5.23 -7.07
CA TRP A 364 13.11 5.72 -8.19
C TRP A 364 13.20 4.82 -9.42
N ALA A 365 14.28 4.06 -9.61
CA ALA A 365 14.32 2.98 -10.61
C ALA A 365 13.35 1.84 -10.26
N ILE A 366 13.32 1.38 -9.01
CA ILE A 366 12.35 0.36 -8.55
C ILE A 366 10.93 0.85 -8.83
N ARG A 367 10.62 2.09 -8.44
CA ARG A 367 9.32 2.69 -8.74
C ARG A 367 9.04 2.69 -10.25
N PHE A 368 9.96 3.20 -11.06
CA PHE A 368 9.82 3.28 -12.51
C PHE A 368 9.48 1.91 -13.15
N PHE A 369 10.18 0.85 -12.74
CA PHE A 369 9.97 -0.50 -13.28
C PHE A 369 8.70 -1.16 -12.76
N VAL A 370 8.39 -1.02 -11.47
CA VAL A 370 7.15 -1.62 -10.92
C VAL A 370 5.92 -0.91 -11.48
N GLU A 371 6.01 0.37 -11.84
CA GLU A 371 4.90 1.13 -12.40
C GLU A 371 4.38 0.55 -13.74
N PHE A 372 5.17 -0.24 -14.48
CA PHE A 372 4.66 -0.97 -15.65
C PHE A 372 3.58 -2.00 -15.30
N LEU A 373 3.65 -2.55 -14.08
CA LEU A 373 2.74 -3.55 -13.56
C LEU A 373 1.64 -2.95 -12.68
N LYS A 374 1.68 -1.64 -12.40
CA LYS A 374 0.72 -0.96 -11.52
C LYS A 374 -0.48 -0.43 -12.27
N GLU A 375 -1.63 -0.53 -11.63
CA GLU A 375 -2.82 0.16 -12.09
C GLU A 375 -2.74 1.65 -11.68
N PRO A 376 -3.06 2.60 -12.57
CA PRO A 376 -3.05 4.01 -12.24
C PRO A 376 -4.09 4.32 -11.15
N GLN A 377 -3.74 5.28 -10.29
CA GLN A 377 -4.59 5.75 -9.20
C GLN A 377 -5.34 6.98 -9.69
N GLY A 378 -6.55 6.77 -10.20
CA GLY A 378 -7.33 7.79 -10.87
C GLY A 378 -6.77 8.14 -12.26
N ASP A 379 -7.08 9.35 -12.71
CA ASP A 379 -6.71 9.81 -14.05
C ASP A 379 -5.18 10.00 -14.18
N GLU A 380 -4.60 9.50 -15.26
CA GLU A 380 -3.21 9.79 -15.58
C GLU A 380 -3.06 11.25 -16.03
N PHE A 381 -2.40 12.05 -15.19
CA PHE A 381 -2.18 13.48 -15.46
C PHE A 381 -1.08 13.75 -16.49
N ILE A 382 -0.13 12.82 -16.64
CA ILE A 382 1.03 12.96 -17.53
C ILE A 382 1.23 11.65 -18.30
N GLN A 383 1.03 11.73 -19.62
CA GLN A 383 1.48 10.72 -20.56
C GLN A 383 2.49 11.34 -21.53
N MET A 384 3.75 10.90 -21.44
CA MET A 384 4.80 11.43 -22.29
C MET A 384 5.67 10.29 -22.83
N GLY A 385 5.68 10.13 -24.16
CA GLY A 385 6.52 9.15 -24.84
C GLY A 385 6.22 7.69 -24.47
N GLY A 386 4.96 7.37 -24.13
CA GLY A 386 4.55 6.03 -23.68
C GLY A 386 4.82 5.73 -22.21
N LEU A 387 5.27 6.72 -21.43
CA LEU A 387 5.45 6.61 -19.98
C LEU A 387 4.28 7.26 -19.23
N ASN A 388 3.87 6.61 -18.15
CA ASN A 388 2.81 7.13 -17.27
C ASN A 388 3.36 8.15 -16.25
N THR A 389 2.43 8.75 -15.48
CA THR A 389 2.74 9.79 -14.50
C THR A 389 3.81 9.35 -13.49
N GLY A 390 3.68 8.14 -12.93
CA GLY A 390 4.64 7.63 -11.95
C GLY A 390 6.04 7.45 -12.52
N GLN A 391 6.15 7.03 -13.78
CA GLN A 391 7.42 6.86 -14.49
C GLN A 391 8.06 8.19 -14.84
N VAL A 392 7.29 9.14 -15.40
CA VAL A 392 7.80 10.46 -15.76
C VAL A 392 8.32 11.18 -14.51
N LEU A 393 7.59 11.12 -13.40
CA LEU A 393 8.02 11.72 -12.14
C LEU A 393 9.25 11.04 -11.52
N SER A 394 9.53 9.77 -11.83
CA SER A 394 10.70 9.06 -11.33
C SER A 394 12.00 9.54 -11.97
N ILE A 395 11.97 9.97 -13.23
CA ILE A 395 13.16 10.35 -14.01
C ILE A 395 13.92 11.54 -13.38
N PRO A 396 13.28 12.68 -13.02
CA PRO A 396 13.95 13.80 -12.37
C PRO A 396 14.69 13.40 -11.08
N PHE A 397 14.11 12.51 -10.28
CA PHE A 397 14.75 12.08 -9.04
C PHE A 397 15.94 11.15 -9.30
N MET A 398 15.89 10.29 -10.32
CA MET A 398 17.04 9.51 -10.74
C MET A 398 18.17 10.43 -11.21
N ILE A 399 17.86 11.45 -12.02
CA ILE A 399 18.84 12.46 -12.47
C ILE A 399 19.43 13.20 -11.26
N ALA A 400 18.59 13.64 -10.32
CA ALA A 400 19.03 14.31 -9.11
C ALA A 400 20.00 13.42 -8.31
N GLY A 401 19.70 12.12 -8.18
CA GLY A 401 20.60 11.16 -7.53
C GLY A 401 21.96 11.06 -8.21
N VAL A 402 21.98 11.02 -9.56
CA VAL A 402 23.23 11.05 -10.35
C VAL A 402 24.03 12.33 -10.08
N VAL A 403 23.36 13.49 -10.13
CA VAL A 403 24.00 14.79 -9.85
C VAL A 403 24.58 14.82 -8.43
N ILE A 404 23.84 14.38 -7.43
CA ILE A 404 24.29 14.30 -6.03
C ILE A 404 25.54 13.40 -5.92
N MET A 405 25.56 12.24 -6.59
CA MET A 405 26.73 11.34 -6.58
C MET A 405 27.96 11.95 -7.27
N PHE A 406 27.78 12.78 -8.31
CA PHE A 406 28.89 13.49 -8.92
C PHE A 406 29.42 14.61 -8.02
N MET A 407 28.52 15.35 -7.36
CA MET A 407 28.88 16.41 -6.43
C MET A 407 29.55 15.87 -5.16
N SER A 408 29.16 14.71 -4.65
CA SER A 408 29.70 14.11 -3.43
C SER A 408 31.20 13.83 -3.51
N LYS A 409 31.78 13.71 -4.71
CA LYS A 409 33.23 13.59 -4.91
C LYS A 409 34.01 14.78 -4.33
N LYS A 410 33.38 15.96 -4.24
CA LYS A 410 33.94 17.19 -3.66
C LYS A 410 33.72 17.31 -2.16
N PHE A 411 32.82 16.49 -1.58
CA PHE A 411 32.43 16.56 -0.17
C PHE A 411 32.90 15.31 0.59
N LYS A 412 34.19 15.00 0.47
CA LYS A 412 34.83 13.93 1.25
C LYS A 412 35.24 14.46 2.62
N ILE A 413 35.04 13.64 3.64
CA ILE A 413 35.45 13.93 5.02
C ILE A 413 36.35 12.82 5.54
N THR A 414 37.21 13.15 6.49
CA THR A 414 38.01 12.19 7.24
C THR A 414 37.15 11.47 8.29
N GLN A 415 37.68 10.38 8.86
CA GLN A 415 37.03 9.70 9.98
C GLN A 415 36.87 10.61 11.21
N ALA A 416 37.84 11.49 11.46
CA ALA A 416 37.79 12.45 12.57
C ALA A 416 36.66 13.47 12.38
N GLU A 417 36.51 14.04 11.17
CA GLU A 417 35.43 14.96 10.83
C GLU A 417 34.04 14.29 10.81
N ASN A 418 34.02 12.99 10.48
CA ASN A 418 32.80 12.18 10.54
C ASN A 418 32.31 11.99 11.97
N ALA A 419 33.24 11.81 12.92
CA ALA A 419 32.92 11.69 14.34
C ALA A 419 32.28 12.95 14.92
N LYS A 420 31.61 12.79 16.05
CA LYS A 420 31.11 13.87 16.90
C LYS A 420 30.87 13.31 18.31
N PRO A 421 31.93 13.02 19.06
CA PRO A 421 31.82 12.32 20.34
C PRO A 421 31.17 13.17 21.42
N GLU A 422 31.21 14.51 21.29
CA GLU A 422 30.65 15.45 22.27
C GLU A 422 29.19 15.78 22.04
#